data_AF-A0A1E4R5V5-F1
#
_entry.id   AF-A0A1E4R5V5-F1
#
_cell.length_a   1.000
_cell.length_b   1.000
_cell.length_c   1.000
_cell.angle_alpha   90.00
_cell.angle_beta   90.00
_cell.angle_gamma   90.00
#
_symmetry.space_group_name_H-M   'P 1'
#
loop_
_entity.id
_entity.type
_entity.pdbx_description
1 polymer ?
#
loop_
_entity_poly.entity_id
_entity_poly.type
_entity_poly.pdbx_seq_one_letter_code
_entity_poly.pdbx_strand_id
1 'polypeptide(L)'
;MAVSDIVSQYEDEYGQVYYKMKSHDIQVKATQNTGLAPVITYWMNDKDITDSIRNLRFSPRPPSSYIQDYEEFQAMLYSKEQRAINKLYEQMSIKPKNMSSGKQVLWSFFVIMLAMLPLFIAIWWFK
;
A
#
# COMPACT_ATOMS: atom_id res chain seq x y z
N MET A 1 -13.04 27.51 -10.79
CA MET A 1 -13.18 26.04 -10.82
C MET A 1 -11.82 25.47 -10.49
N ALA A 2 -11.69 24.62 -9.47
CA ALA A 2 -10.39 24.09 -9.08
C ALA A 2 -9.94 23.07 -10.14
N VAL A 3 -9.24 23.57 -11.16
CA VAL A 3 -8.46 22.77 -12.10
C VAL A 3 -7.32 22.19 -11.27
N SER A 4 -7.61 21.08 -10.59
CA SER A 4 -6.67 20.38 -9.73
C SER A 4 -5.43 20.00 -10.55
N ASP A 5 -4.25 20.01 -9.94
CA ASP A 5 -2.97 19.69 -10.59
C ASP A 5 -2.94 18.34 -11.32
N ILE A 6 -3.95 17.49 -11.08
CA ILE A 6 -4.13 16.13 -11.60
C ILE A 6 -5.14 16.01 -12.75
N VAL A 7 -5.82 17.09 -13.14
CA VAL A 7 -6.84 17.10 -14.22
C VAL A 7 -6.38 18.02 -15.35
N SER A 8 -6.55 17.59 -16.59
CA SER A 8 -6.31 18.36 -17.82
C SER A 8 -7.62 18.65 -18.55
N GLN A 9 -7.69 19.84 -19.11
CA GLN A 9 -8.76 20.25 -20.01
C GLN A 9 -8.39 19.86 -21.44
N TYR A 10 -9.37 19.33 -22.17
CA TYR A 10 -9.29 18.98 -23.58
C TYR A 10 -10.46 19.64 -24.31
N GLU A 11 -10.28 19.86 -25.60
CA GLU A 11 -11.29 20.39 -26.50
C GLU A 11 -11.48 19.37 -27.63
N ASP A 12 -12.73 19.09 -27.99
CA ASP A 12 -13.03 18.25 -29.14
C ASP A 12 -13.02 19.06 -30.46
N GLU A 13 -13.16 18.38 -31.58
CA GLU A 13 -13.22 18.99 -32.91
C GLU A 13 -14.47 19.88 -33.12
N TYR A 14 -15.44 19.81 -32.21
CA TYR A 14 -16.70 20.56 -32.20
C TYR A 14 -16.68 21.73 -31.20
N GLY A 15 -15.55 22.03 -30.57
CA GLY A 15 -15.38 23.10 -29.59
C GLY A 15 -15.96 22.80 -28.20
N GLN A 16 -16.28 21.54 -27.89
CA GLN A 16 -16.73 21.13 -26.57
C GLN A 16 -15.55 20.86 -25.65
N VAL A 17 -15.58 21.53 -24.49
CA VAL A 17 -14.56 21.38 -23.45
C VAL A 17 -14.89 20.20 -22.54
N TYR A 18 -13.99 19.23 -22.45
CA TYR A 18 -14.09 18.10 -21.53
C TYR A 18 -12.83 17.98 -20.67
N TYR A 19 -12.95 17.34 -19.49
CA TYR A 19 -11.84 17.17 -18.57
C TYR A 19 -11.47 15.68 -18.46
N LYS A 20 -10.17 15.40 -18.37
CA LYS A 20 -9.62 14.06 -18.12
C LYS A 20 -8.49 14.09 -17.11
N MET A 21 -8.18 12.94 -16.52
CA MET A 21 -7.02 12.81 -15.64
C MET A 21 -5.71 12.98 -16.42
N LYS A 22 -4.74 13.68 -15.84
CA LYS A 22 -3.41 13.89 -16.46
C LYS A 22 -2.63 12.60 -16.64
N SER A 23 -2.74 11.70 -15.68
CA SER A 23 -2.05 10.41 -15.67
C SER A 23 -2.78 9.43 -14.78
N HIS A 24 -2.72 8.16 -15.17
CA HIS A 24 -3.19 7.02 -14.38
C HIS A 24 -2.04 6.36 -13.58
N ASP A 25 -0.80 6.82 -13.77
CA ASP A 25 0.37 6.34 -13.04
C ASP A 25 0.52 7.05 -11.69
N ILE A 26 -0.40 6.72 -10.78
CA ILE A 26 -0.36 7.17 -9.39
C ILE A 26 0.20 6.06 -8.52
N GLN A 27 1.20 6.38 -7.71
CA GLN A 27 1.68 5.50 -6.66
C GLN A 27 0.90 5.76 -5.37
N VAL A 28 0.43 4.68 -4.75
CA VAL A 28 -0.31 4.74 -3.49
C VAL A 28 0.52 4.08 -2.40
N LYS A 29 0.74 4.80 -1.29
CA LYS A 29 1.52 4.31 -0.14
C LYS A 29 0.66 4.39 1.10
N ALA A 30 0.54 3.28 1.83
CA ALA A 30 -0.08 3.24 3.14
C ALA A 30 1.02 3.22 4.20
N THR A 31 0.90 4.09 5.20
CA THR A 31 1.83 4.20 6.31
C THR A 31 1.06 4.17 7.61
N GLN A 32 1.60 3.51 8.62
CA GLN A 32 1.05 3.60 9.97
C GLN A 32 1.80 4.70 10.71
N ASN A 33 1.10 5.77 11.07
CA ASN A 33 1.60 6.71 12.07
C ASN A 33 1.18 6.21 13.46
N THR A 34 1.58 6.87 14.55
CA THR A 34 1.28 6.49 15.96
C THR A 34 -0.21 6.30 16.33
N GLY A 35 -1.15 6.40 15.38
CA GLY A 35 -2.57 6.12 15.54
C GLY A 35 -3.01 4.73 15.05
N LEU A 36 -4.28 4.41 15.27
CA LEU A 36 -4.90 3.13 14.90
C LEU A 36 -5.20 2.98 13.40
N ALA A 37 -5.33 4.10 12.67
CA ALA A 37 -5.73 4.09 11.27
C ALA A 37 -4.52 4.29 10.33
N PRO A 38 -4.41 3.50 9.25
CA PRO A 38 -3.39 3.71 8.24
C PRO A 38 -3.63 5.02 7.47
N VAL A 39 -2.56 5.79 7.25
CA VAL A 39 -2.57 7.01 6.44
C VAL A 39 -2.17 6.66 5.01
N ILE A 40 -3.01 7.03 4.06
CA ILE A 40 -2.79 6.81 2.62
C ILE A 40 -2.27 8.11 2.00
N THR A 41 -1.15 8.02 1.29
CA THR A 41 -0.57 9.12 0.50
C THR A 41 -0.49 8.73 -0.97
N TYR A 42 -0.59 9.73 -1.85
CA TYR A 42 -0.67 9.56 -3.29
C TYR A 42 0.43 10.38 -3.98
N TRP A 43 1.13 9.75 -4.91
CA TRP A 43 2.29 10.33 -5.57
C TRP A 43 2.19 10.20 -7.07
N MET A 44 2.53 11.26 -7.80
CA MET A 44 2.59 11.28 -9.26
C MET A 44 3.86 12.01 -9.68
N ASN A 45 4.75 11.35 -10.44
CA ASN A 45 6.06 11.88 -10.85
C ASN A 45 6.85 12.48 -9.67
N ASP A 46 6.97 11.72 -8.58
CA ASP A 46 7.64 12.12 -7.32
C ASP A 46 7.04 13.33 -6.57
N LYS A 47 5.93 13.89 -7.05
CA LYS A 47 5.17 14.93 -6.36
C LYS A 47 4.06 14.30 -5.51
N ASP A 48 3.94 14.74 -4.26
CA ASP A 48 2.79 14.42 -3.41
C ASP A 48 1.54 15.16 -3.94
N ILE A 49 0.51 14.39 -4.28
CA ILE A 49 -0.76 14.87 -4.81
C ILE A 49 -1.94 14.49 -3.89
N THR A 50 -1.66 14.13 -2.64
CA THR A 50 -2.66 13.68 -1.67
C THR A 50 -3.77 14.72 -1.48
N ASP A 51 -3.40 15.99 -1.32
CA ASP A 51 -4.36 17.08 -1.20
C ASP A 51 -5.13 17.32 -2.50
N SER A 52 -4.49 17.16 -3.66
CA SER A 52 -5.17 17.29 -4.96
C SER A 52 -6.25 16.23 -5.16
N ILE A 53 -5.98 14.98 -4.76
CA ILE A 53 -6.96 13.88 -4.80
C ILE A 53 -8.05 14.10 -3.75
N ARG A 54 -7.70 14.55 -2.55
CA ARG A 54 -8.65 14.89 -1.50
C ARG A 54 -9.61 15.98 -1.97
N ASN A 55 -9.09 17.08 -2.50
CA ASN A 55 -9.87 18.19 -3.03
C ASN A 55 -10.76 17.75 -4.20
N LEU A 56 -10.30 16.81 -5.03
CA LEU A 56 -11.11 16.23 -6.09
C LEU A 56 -12.29 15.44 -5.52
N ARG A 57 -12.04 14.49 -4.61
CA ARG A 57 -13.07 13.62 -4.01
C ARG A 57 -14.10 14.39 -3.17
N PHE A 58 -13.67 15.43 -2.47
CA PHE A 58 -14.52 16.25 -1.61
C PHE A 58 -14.96 17.56 -2.29
N SER A 59 -14.85 17.65 -3.61
CA SER A 59 -15.36 18.79 -4.37
C SER A 59 -16.88 18.91 -4.19
N PRO A 60 -17.44 20.14 -4.13
CA PRO A 60 -18.89 20.35 -4.06
C PRO A 60 -19.66 19.78 -5.26
N ARG A 61 -18.98 19.61 -6.41
CA ARG A 61 -19.54 18.95 -7.58
C ARG A 61 -18.93 17.56 -7.72
N PRO A 62 -19.74 16.51 -7.93
CA PRO A 62 -19.24 15.16 -8.10
C PRO A 62 -18.30 15.09 -9.31
N PRO A 63 -17.05 14.61 -9.16
CA PRO A 63 -16.07 14.56 -10.24
C PRO A 63 -16.53 13.79 -11.49
N SER A 64 -17.34 12.74 -11.30
CA SER A 64 -17.94 11.97 -12.39
C SER A 64 -18.85 12.79 -13.31
N SER A 65 -19.32 13.97 -12.88
CA SER A 65 -20.19 14.80 -13.71
C SER A 65 -19.43 15.67 -14.72
N TYR A 66 -18.11 15.80 -14.60
CA TYR A 66 -17.32 16.68 -15.46
C TYR A 66 -15.97 16.10 -15.92
N ILE A 67 -15.52 14.99 -15.31
CA ILE A 67 -14.31 14.26 -15.71
C ILE A 67 -14.74 12.94 -16.33
N GLN A 68 -14.38 12.73 -17.59
CA GLN A 68 -14.88 11.62 -18.41
C GLN A 68 -14.37 10.25 -17.92
N ASP A 69 -13.11 10.19 -17.49
CA ASP A 69 -12.40 8.97 -17.08
C ASP A 69 -12.39 8.79 -15.54
N TYR A 70 -13.23 9.52 -14.81
CA TYR A 70 -13.18 9.52 -13.34
C TYR A 70 -13.54 8.16 -12.72
N GLU A 71 -14.50 7.43 -13.27
CA GLU A 71 -14.90 6.13 -12.72
C GLU A 71 -13.77 5.10 -12.86
N GLU A 72 -13.12 5.06 -14.02
CA GLU A 72 -11.95 4.21 -14.28
C GLU A 72 -10.80 4.58 -13.34
N PHE A 73 -10.53 5.88 -13.22
CA PHE A 73 -9.54 6.41 -12.29
C PHE A 73 -9.81 6.01 -10.84
N GLN A 74 -11.06 6.15 -10.38
CA GLN A 74 -11.46 5.84 -9.01
C GLN A 74 -11.37 4.33 -8.74
N ALA A 75 -11.75 3.48 -9.71
CA ALA A 75 -11.58 2.03 -9.60
C ALA A 75 -10.10 1.63 -9.51
N MET A 76 -9.24 2.25 -10.33
CA MET A 76 -7.80 2.07 -10.28
C MET A 76 -7.21 2.49 -8.93
N LEU A 77 -7.58 3.67 -8.42
CA LEU A 77 -7.14 4.15 -7.12
C LEU A 77 -7.56 3.20 -6.00
N TYR A 78 -8.81 2.77 -5.97
CA TYR A 78 -9.33 1.84 -4.96
C TYR A 78 -8.55 0.52 -4.94
N SER A 79 -8.24 -0.04 -6.13
CA SER A 79 -7.40 -1.25 -6.23
C SER A 79 -6.01 -1.04 -5.64
N LYS A 80 -5.37 0.10 -5.93
CA LYS A 80 -4.04 0.44 -5.40
C LYS A 80 -4.06 0.71 -3.89
N GLU A 81 -5.09 1.38 -3.39
CA GLU A 81 -5.33 1.60 -1.96
C GLU A 81 -5.43 0.27 -1.21
N GLN A 82 -6.26 -0.66 -1.68
CA GLN A 82 -6.41 -1.97 -1.06
C GLN A 82 -5.08 -2.74 -1.02
N ARG A 83 -4.31 -2.71 -2.12
CA ARG A 83 -2.98 -3.34 -2.17
C ARG A 83 -2.00 -2.71 -1.18
N ALA A 84 -1.99 -1.38 -1.07
CA ALA A 84 -1.12 -0.66 -0.15
C ALA A 84 -1.45 -0.99 1.31
N ILE A 85 -2.74 -1.02 1.65
CA ILE A 85 -3.23 -1.39 2.99
C ILE A 85 -2.87 -2.85 3.30
N ASN A 86 -3.11 -3.78 2.37
CA ASN A 86 -2.75 -5.19 2.56
C ASN A 86 -1.25 -5.36 2.79
N LYS A 87 -0.40 -4.67 2.01
CA LYS A 87 1.05 -4.69 2.19
C LYS A 87 1.47 -4.13 3.56
N LEU A 88 0.81 -3.07 4.03
CA LEU A 88 1.06 -2.52 5.36
C LEU A 88 0.69 -3.53 6.46
N TYR A 89 -0.46 -4.20 6.34
CA TYR A 89 -0.85 -5.26 7.27
C TYR A 89 0.09 -6.48 7.21
N GLU A 90 0.58 -6.87 6.03
CA GLU A 90 1.58 -7.93 5.88
C GLU A 90 2.91 -7.56 6.55
N GLN A 91 3.31 -6.30 6.49
CA GLN A 91 4.53 -5.79 7.16
C GLN A 91 4.37 -5.74 8.68
N MET A 92 3.20 -5.30 9.17
CA MET A 92 2.89 -5.26 10.60
C MET A 92 2.64 -6.64 11.19
N SER A 93 2.01 -7.54 10.43
CA SER A 93 1.76 -8.90 10.83
C SER A 93 3.10 -9.58 11.01
N ILE A 94 3.44 -9.86 12.27
CA ILE A 94 4.50 -10.77 12.66
C ILE A 94 4.04 -12.18 12.25
N LYS A 95 3.88 -12.45 10.96
CA LYS A 95 4.12 -13.80 10.48
C LYS A 95 5.56 -14.13 10.86
N PRO A 96 5.89 -15.36 11.31
CA PRO A 96 7.29 -15.76 11.41
C PRO A 96 7.88 -15.51 10.03
N LYS A 97 8.61 -14.41 9.92
CA LYS A 97 9.28 -13.87 8.73
C LYS A 97 9.72 -15.08 7.94
N ASN A 98 9.10 -15.35 6.78
CA ASN A 98 9.36 -16.52 5.94
C ASN A 98 10.85 -16.86 6.06
N MET A 99 11.20 -17.72 7.02
CA MET A 99 12.59 -18.07 7.24
C MET A 99 12.86 -18.83 5.97
N SER A 100 13.86 -18.42 5.19
CA SER A 100 14.25 -19.26 4.06
C SER A 100 14.41 -20.68 4.59
N SER A 101 14.00 -21.69 3.84
CA SER A 101 13.86 -23.06 4.38
C SER A 101 15.10 -23.52 5.16
N GLY A 102 16.30 -23.05 4.75
CA GLY A 102 17.55 -23.28 5.50
C GLY A 102 17.60 -22.66 6.91
N LYS A 103 17.11 -21.43 7.10
CA LYS A 103 17.03 -20.79 8.43
C LYS A 103 16.02 -21.50 9.35
N GLN A 104 14.94 -22.02 8.78
CA GLN A 104 13.95 -22.79 9.55
C GLN A 104 14.54 -24.13 9.99
N VAL A 105 15.26 -24.84 9.10
CA VAL A 105 15.96 -26.09 9.44
C VAL A 105 17.03 -25.87 10.52
N LEU A 106 17.84 -24.81 10.39
CA LEU A 106 18.88 -24.47 11.36
C LEU A 106 18.29 -24.15 12.74
N TRP A 107 17.16 -23.43 12.78
CA TRP A 107 16.45 -23.12 14.02
C TRP A 107 15.86 -24.36 14.68
N SER A 108 15.18 -25.22 13.92
CA SER A 108 14.65 -26.48 14.43
C SER A 108 15.76 -27.38 14.99
N PHE A 109 16.91 -27.46 14.30
CA PHE A 109 18.05 -28.23 14.78
C PHE A 109 18.63 -27.66 16.09
N PHE A 110 18.74 -26.34 16.19
CA PHE A 110 19.20 -25.66 17.41
C PHE A 110 18.28 -25.95 18.61
N VAL A 111 16.96 -25.89 18.42
CA VAL A 111 15.98 -26.19 19.48
C VAL A 111 16.08 -27.66 19.93
N ILE A 112 16.21 -28.60 19.00
CA ILE A 112 16.36 -30.03 19.33
C ILE A 112 17.65 -30.28 20.13
N MET A 113 18.77 -29.66 19.73
CA MET A 113 20.03 -29.76 20.45
C MET A 113 19.91 -29.23 21.90
N LEU A 114 19.19 -28.11 22.07
CA LEU A 114 18.94 -27.52 23.38
C LEU A 114 18.02 -28.38 24.26
N ALA A 115 17.04 -29.07 23.65
CA ALA A 115 16.16 -30.01 24.35
C ALA A 115 16.88 -31.29 24.79
N MET A 116 17.94 -31.70 24.07
CA MET A 116 18.75 -32.88 24.40
C MET A 116 19.84 -32.60 25.45
N LEU A 117 20.19 -31.34 25.68
CA LEU A 117 21.21 -30.92 26.66
C LEU A 117 21.02 -31.51 28.07
N PRO A 118 19.81 -31.55 28.66
CA PRO A 118 19.57 -32.17 29.96
C PRO A 118 19.90 -33.67 29.98
N LEU A 119 19.61 -34.39 28.90
CA LEU A 119 19.93 -35.82 28.77
C LEU A 119 21.45 -36.05 28.71
N PHE A 120 22.17 -35.19 27.97
CA PHE A 120 23.64 -35.26 27.94
C PHE A 120 24.26 -34.98 29.30
N ILE A 121 23.76 -33.99 30.04
CA ILE A 121 24.22 -33.69 31.40
C ILE A 121 23.94 -34.87 32.34
N ALA A 122 22.74 -35.45 32.29
CA ALA A 122 22.39 -36.61 33.11
C ALA A 122 23.31 -37.81 32.84
N ILE A 123 23.57 -38.15 31.58
CA ILE A 123 24.45 -39.27 31.20
C ILE A 123 25.89 -39.01 31.69
N TRP A 124 26.37 -37.77 31.62
CA TRP A 124 27.73 -37.41 32.05
C TRP A 124 27.88 -37.46 33.58
N TRP A 125 26.80 -37.23 34.33
CA TRP A 125 26.77 -37.30 35.80
C TRP A 125 26.68 -38.74 36.34
N PHE A 126 26.14 -39.68 35.57
CA PHE A 126 26.00 -41.09 35.95
C PHE A 126 27.21 -41.97 35.57
N LYS A 127 28.25 -41.40 34.95
CA LYS A 127 29.51 -42.07 34.61
C LYS A 127 30.60 -41.73 35.62
#